data_AF-F9T5M1-F1
#
_entry.id   AF-F9T5M1-F1
#
_cell.length_a   1.000
_cell.length_b   1.000
_cell.length_c   1.000
_cell.angle_alpha   90.00
_cell.angle_beta   90.00
_cell.angle_gamma   90.00
#
_symmetry.space_group_name_H-M   'P 1'
#
loop_
_entity.id
_entity.type
_entity.pdbx_description
1 polymer ?
#
loop_
_entity_poly.entity_id
_entity_poly.type
_entity_poly.pdbx_seq_one_letter_code
_entity_poly.pdbx_strand_id
1 'polypeptide(L)'
;MNPSSNPLIMLVDIFRSPSACFLALYQRGAWGWQPYIFLVLSPFLFWGAYFDMVDFEWLRQGLAAQLAETNPKQLELLDANTLMASEIISDIAGRTLTILMLAFWFNLATKPSQHQHGFWKWFAASAVITFPAIIGDLASYVSALLKHGQVMVYAADLNSLNGLLKLPLTNEWSQFASSFPLLLPWYIALGYAAVGTWTEFERGQALVISALPWLAYYLIWALYNLIF
;
A
#
# COMPACT_ATOMS: atom_id res chain seq x y z
N MET A 1 25.41 -0.82 14.58
CA MET A 1 24.94 -0.36 13.26
C MET A 1 24.84 1.16 13.33
N ASN A 2 25.20 1.87 12.27
CA ASN A 2 25.10 3.34 12.25
C ASN A 2 23.71 3.74 11.69
N PRO A 3 23.04 4.74 12.29
CA PRO A 3 21.78 5.27 11.73
C PRO A 3 22.02 5.98 10.40
N SER A 4 20.98 6.05 9.56
CA SER A 4 20.95 6.87 8.34
C SER A 4 21.42 8.30 8.63
N SER A 5 22.25 8.85 7.74
CA SER A 5 22.93 10.13 7.98
C SER A 5 22.02 11.36 7.87
N ASN A 6 21.04 11.31 6.96
CA ASN A 6 20.10 12.39 6.67
C ASN A 6 18.75 11.81 6.17
N PRO A 7 17.67 12.62 6.11
CA PRO A 7 16.33 12.09 5.85
C PRO A 7 16.11 11.67 4.39
N LEU A 8 16.88 12.19 3.43
CA LEU A 8 16.87 11.72 2.03
C LEU A 8 17.55 10.34 1.90
N ILE A 9 18.69 10.16 2.56
CA ILE A 9 19.40 8.88 2.62
C ILE A 9 18.55 7.83 3.33
N MET A 10 17.79 8.23 4.36
CA MET A 10 16.84 7.34 5.03
C MET A 10 15.89 6.67 4.04
N LEU A 11 15.34 7.38 3.04
CA LEU A 11 14.46 6.78 2.03
C LEU A 11 15.13 5.68 1.21
N VAL A 12 16.41 5.84 0.90
CA VAL A 12 17.21 4.82 0.19
C VAL A 12 17.51 3.64 1.12
N ASP A 13 17.81 3.94 2.39
CA ASP A 13 18.11 2.94 3.41
C ASP A 13 16.88 2.10 3.78
N ILE A 14 15.65 2.55 3.52
CA ILE A 14 14.44 1.71 3.60
C ILE A 14 14.63 0.43 2.79
N PHE A 15 15.26 0.53 1.62
CA PHE A 15 15.48 -0.61 0.72
C PHE A 15 16.81 -1.31 0.97
N ARG A 16 17.88 -0.56 1.24
CA ARG A 16 19.25 -1.10 1.31
C ARG A 16 19.68 -1.55 2.70
N SER A 17 19.21 -0.87 3.74
CA SER A 17 19.62 -1.12 5.12
C SER A 17 18.49 -0.79 6.11
N PRO A 18 17.39 -1.57 6.12
CA PRO A 18 16.18 -1.26 6.90
C PRO A 18 16.45 -0.97 8.38
N SER A 19 17.32 -1.75 9.02
CA SER A 19 17.65 -1.54 10.44
C SER A 19 18.36 -0.21 10.70
N ALA A 20 19.20 0.28 9.78
CA ALA A 20 19.83 1.61 9.90
C ALA A 20 18.79 2.73 9.76
N CYS A 21 17.83 2.55 8.85
CA CYS A 21 16.68 3.44 8.70
C CYS A 21 15.82 3.47 9.97
N PHE A 22 15.42 2.32 10.51
CA PHE A 22 14.62 2.27 11.74
C PHE A 22 15.39 2.80 12.95
N LEU A 23 16.72 2.62 13.03
CA LEU A 23 17.53 3.24 14.07
C LEU A 23 17.55 4.77 13.97
N ALA A 24 17.68 5.32 12.76
CA ALA A 24 17.58 6.77 12.55
C ALA A 24 16.19 7.29 12.91
N LEU A 25 15.15 6.57 12.52
CA LEU A 25 13.77 6.93 12.80
C LEU A 25 13.44 6.88 14.29
N TYR A 26 14.04 5.94 15.03
CA TYR A 26 13.92 5.89 16.48
C TYR A 26 14.44 7.17 17.16
N GLN A 27 15.57 7.67 16.67
CA GLN A 27 16.22 8.89 17.16
C GLN A 27 15.53 10.16 16.64
N ARG A 28 14.95 10.10 15.44
CA ARG A 28 14.44 11.26 14.68
C ARG A 28 13.04 10.97 14.13
N GLY A 29 12.07 10.73 15.02
CA GLY A 29 10.72 10.29 14.65
C GLY A 29 10.00 11.17 13.61
N ALA A 30 10.28 12.48 13.59
CA ALA A 30 9.71 13.41 12.61
C ALA A 30 10.07 13.07 11.16
N TRP A 31 11.16 12.31 10.92
CA TRP A 31 11.55 11.89 9.58
C TRP A 31 10.55 10.94 8.92
N GLY A 32 9.67 10.30 9.69
CA GLY A 32 8.59 9.46 9.16
C GLY A 32 7.52 10.22 8.36
N TRP A 33 7.46 11.55 8.47
CA TRP A 33 6.58 12.37 7.63
C TRP A 33 7.01 12.35 6.15
N GLN A 34 8.30 12.22 5.88
CA GLN A 34 8.81 12.21 4.51
C GLN A 34 8.28 11.03 3.70
N PRO A 35 8.46 9.74 4.10
CA PRO A 35 7.88 8.62 3.35
C PRO A 35 6.36 8.73 3.22
N TYR A 36 5.67 9.23 4.26
CA TYR A 36 4.23 9.47 4.19
C TYR A 36 3.83 10.49 3.10
N ILE A 37 4.53 11.64 3.00
CA ILE A 37 4.26 12.64 1.96
C ILE A 37 4.45 12.03 0.56
N PHE A 38 5.51 11.27 0.34
CA PHE A 38 5.71 10.58 -0.93
C PHE A 38 4.59 9.57 -1.23
N LEU A 39 4.12 8.83 -0.23
CA LEU A 39 2.99 7.89 -0.37
C LEU A 39 1.67 8.58 -0.71
N VAL A 40 1.47 9.82 -0.27
CA VAL A 40 0.29 10.63 -0.59
C VAL A 40 0.41 11.27 -1.97
N LEU A 41 1.62 11.69 -2.39
CA LEU A 41 1.83 12.35 -3.68
C LEU A 41 1.92 11.38 -4.87
N SER A 42 2.37 10.15 -4.65
CA SER A 42 2.57 9.17 -5.72
C SER A 42 1.29 8.77 -6.47
N PRO A 43 0.11 8.59 -5.83
CA PRO A 43 -1.13 8.34 -6.56
C PRO A 43 -1.50 9.46 -7.53
N PHE A 44 -1.25 10.74 -7.18
CA PHE A 44 -1.49 11.85 -8.10
C PHE A 44 -0.65 11.74 -9.37
N LEU A 45 0.63 11.37 -9.20
CA LEU A 45 1.55 11.22 -10.34
C LEU A 45 1.13 10.04 -11.22
N PHE A 46 0.82 8.90 -10.63
CA PHE A 46 0.46 7.72 -11.38
C PHE A 46 -0.93 7.86 -12.04
N TRP A 47 -1.99 8.10 -11.26
CA TRP A 47 -3.35 8.16 -11.79
C TRP A 47 -3.56 9.36 -12.70
N GLY A 48 -2.94 10.51 -12.39
CA GLY A 48 -2.95 11.68 -13.27
C GLY A 48 -2.35 11.36 -14.64
N ALA A 49 -1.20 10.69 -14.66
CA ALA A 49 -0.59 10.25 -15.92
C ALA A 49 -1.39 9.16 -16.63
N TYR A 50 -1.95 8.20 -15.89
CA TYR A 50 -2.73 7.12 -16.46
C TYR A 50 -3.96 7.66 -17.21
N PHE A 51 -4.73 8.56 -16.59
CA PHE A 51 -5.93 9.13 -17.22
C PHE A 51 -5.63 10.11 -18.36
N ASP A 52 -4.41 10.66 -18.43
CA ASP A 52 -3.92 11.45 -19.57
C ASP A 52 -3.52 10.56 -20.77
N MET A 53 -3.08 9.32 -20.50
CA MET A 53 -2.60 8.38 -21.53
C MET A 53 -3.66 7.41 -22.04
N VAL A 54 -4.65 7.07 -21.21
CA VAL A 54 -5.64 6.02 -21.51
C VAL A 54 -6.64 6.48 -22.59
N ASP A 55 -7.02 5.57 -23.50
CA ASP A 55 -8.19 5.81 -24.35
C ASP A 55 -9.45 5.71 -23.47
N PHE A 56 -9.98 6.88 -23.08
CA PHE A 56 -11.11 6.95 -22.17
C PHE A 56 -12.38 6.35 -22.78
N GLU A 57 -12.61 6.46 -24.08
CA GLU A 57 -13.81 5.89 -24.70
C GLU A 57 -13.75 4.36 -24.69
N TRP A 58 -12.58 3.79 -24.97
CA TRP A 58 -12.33 2.36 -24.81
C TRP A 58 -12.51 1.90 -23.36
N LEU A 59 -11.93 2.64 -22.40
CA LEU A 59 -12.05 2.33 -20.98
C LEU A 59 -13.52 2.38 -20.52
N ARG A 60 -14.25 3.42 -20.92
CA ARG A 60 -15.66 3.63 -20.59
C ARG A 60 -16.52 2.50 -21.11
N GLN A 61 -16.33 2.06 -22.35
CA GLN A 61 -17.07 0.94 -22.92
C GLN A 61 -16.81 -0.36 -22.14
N GLY A 62 -15.54 -0.64 -21.81
CA GLY A 62 -15.17 -1.82 -21.03
C GLY A 62 -15.72 -1.82 -19.60
N LEU A 63 -15.73 -0.66 -18.94
CA LEU A 63 -16.29 -0.50 -17.59
C LEU A 63 -17.81 -0.54 -17.61
N ALA A 64 -18.47 0.11 -18.58
CA ALA A 64 -19.92 0.15 -18.68
C ALA A 64 -20.53 -1.26 -18.82
N ALA A 65 -19.89 -2.13 -19.60
CA ALA A 65 -20.32 -3.52 -19.75
C ALA A 65 -20.32 -4.29 -18.42
N GLN A 66 -19.30 -4.06 -17.57
CA GLN A 66 -19.16 -4.75 -16.28
C GLN A 66 -20.04 -4.11 -15.18
N LEU A 67 -20.17 -2.78 -15.19
CA LEU A 67 -20.99 -2.05 -14.21
C LEU A 67 -22.48 -2.22 -14.45
N ALA A 68 -22.91 -2.46 -15.69
CA ALA A 68 -24.30 -2.79 -15.98
C ALA A 68 -24.77 -4.06 -15.26
N GLU A 69 -23.85 -4.97 -14.94
CA GLU A 69 -24.15 -6.20 -14.18
C GLU A 69 -23.94 -6.02 -12.68
N THR A 70 -22.83 -5.38 -12.29
CA THR A 70 -22.39 -5.32 -10.88
C THR A 70 -22.98 -4.14 -10.11
N ASN A 71 -23.06 -2.95 -10.71
CA ASN A 71 -23.56 -1.75 -10.07
C ASN A 71 -24.05 -0.70 -11.09
N PRO A 72 -25.28 -0.83 -11.61
CA PRO A 72 -25.79 0.05 -12.67
C PRO A 72 -25.81 1.54 -12.31
N LYS A 73 -25.90 1.87 -11.02
CA LYS A 73 -25.90 3.26 -10.54
C LYS A 73 -24.56 3.97 -10.77
N GLN A 74 -23.45 3.23 -10.83
CA GLN A 74 -22.13 3.80 -11.10
C GLN A 74 -21.96 4.21 -12.57
N LEU A 75 -22.84 3.79 -13.48
CA LEU A 75 -22.79 4.19 -14.89
C LEU A 75 -22.94 5.71 -15.05
N GLU A 76 -23.69 6.37 -14.17
CA GLU A 76 -23.87 7.83 -14.18
C GLU A 76 -22.60 8.59 -13.76
N LEU A 77 -21.66 7.90 -13.11
CA LEU A 77 -20.40 8.44 -12.60
C LEU A 77 -19.20 8.07 -13.47
N LEU A 78 -19.42 7.48 -14.65
CA LEU A 78 -18.39 7.11 -15.62
C LEU A 78 -17.87 8.33 -16.41
N ASP A 79 -17.25 9.26 -15.68
CA ASP A 79 -16.47 10.38 -16.21
C ASP A 79 -14.99 10.22 -15.85
N ALA A 80 -14.10 10.73 -16.71
CA ALA A 80 -12.65 10.61 -16.52
C ALA A 80 -12.17 11.28 -15.23
N ASN A 81 -12.68 12.48 -14.92
CA ASN A 81 -12.28 13.20 -13.71
C ASN A 81 -12.81 12.52 -12.46
N THR A 82 -14.05 12.01 -12.50
CA THR A 82 -14.64 11.28 -11.39
C THR A 82 -13.89 9.99 -11.11
N LEU A 83 -13.55 9.21 -12.14
CA LEU A 83 -12.78 7.98 -11.99
C LEU A 83 -11.37 8.28 -11.47
N MET A 84 -10.65 9.23 -12.08
CA MET A 84 -9.33 9.65 -11.61
C MET A 84 -9.35 10.10 -10.14
N ALA A 85 -10.29 10.98 -9.78
CA ALA A 85 -10.43 11.43 -8.40
C ALA A 85 -10.74 10.27 -7.45
N SER A 86 -11.60 9.34 -7.87
CA SER A 86 -11.97 8.19 -7.05
C SER A 86 -10.78 7.25 -6.76
N GLU A 87 -9.93 7.00 -7.76
CA GLU A 87 -8.73 6.17 -7.59
C GLU A 87 -7.69 6.88 -6.70
N ILE A 88 -7.43 8.16 -6.94
CA ILE A 88 -6.51 8.96 -6.10
C ILE A 88 -6.98 8.99 -4.65
N ILE A 89 -8.26 9.26 -4.42
CA ILE A 89 -8.83 9.31 -3.06
C ILE A 89 -8.78 7.93 -2.41
N SER A 90 -9.14 6.87 -3.14
CA SER A 90 -9.14 5.50 -2.62
C SER A 90 -7.73 5.04 -2.25
N ASP A 91 -6.72 5.33 -3.06
CA ASP A 91 -5.32 5.02 -2.76
C ASP A 91 -4.80 5.77 -1.54
N ILE A 92 -5.04 7.09 -1.48
CA ILE A 92 -4.58 7.90 -0.34
C ILE A 92 -5.29 7.48 0.95
N ALA A 93 -6.61 7.29 0.89
CA ALA A 93 -7.39 6.85 2.03
C ALA A 93 -6.98 5.44 2.48
N GLY A 94 -6.81 4.51 1.54
CA GLY A 94 -6.37 3.14 1.79
C GLY A 94 -5.00 3.10 2.45
N ARG A 95 -4.00 3.79 1.87
CA ARG A 95 -2.64 3.88 2.44
C ARG A 95 -2.63 4.51 3.81
N THR A 96 -3.35 5.62 4.00
CA THR A 96 -3.43 6.31 5.29
C THR A 96 -4.08 5.41 6.35
N LEU A 97 -5.17 4.74 6.00
CA LEU A 97 -5.86 3.81 6.89
C LEU A 97 -4.94 2.64 7.25
N THR A 98 -4.23 2.04 6.28
CA THR A 98 -3.26 0.98 6.55
C THR A 98 -2.17 1.45 7.52
N ILE A 99 -1.60 2.64 7.32
CA ILE A 99 -0.57 3.20 8.21
C ILE A 99 -1.13 3.41 9.62
N LEU A 100 -2.33 3.97 9.76
CA LEU A 100 -2.98 4.17 11.06
C LEU A 100 -3.26 2.85 11.77
N MET A 101 -3.77 1.85 11.04
CA MET A 101 -4.07 0.52 11.57
C MET A 101 -2.81 -0.22 12.01
N LEU A 102 -1.73 -0.15 11.23
CA LEU A 102 -0.42 -0.70 11.61
C LEU A 102 0.14 0.03 12.83
N ALA A 103 0.06 1.36 12.87
CA ALA A 103 0.53 2.14 14.00
C ALA A 103 -0.20 1.77 15.29
N PHE A 104 -1.51 1.60 15.20
CA PHE A 104 -2.36 1.15 16.29
C PHE A 104 -1.99 -0.28 16.71
N TRP A 105 -1.88 -1.20 15.74
CA TRP A 105 -1.49 -2.58 15.97
C TRP A 105 -0.15 -2.67 16.70
N PHE A 106 0.91 -2.05 16.18
CA PHE A 106 2.22 -2.09 16.80
C PHE A 106 2.21 -1.42 18.18
N ASN A 107 1.50 -0.30 18.35
CA ASN A 107 1.39 0.34 19.65
C ASN A 107 0.77 -0.57 20.71
N LEU A 108 -0.20 -1.42 20.35
CA LEU A 108 -0.79 -2.41 21.25
C LEU A 108 0.10 -3.64 21.43
N ALA A 109 0.54 -4.24 20.33
CA ALA A 109 1.29 -5.50 20.31
C ALA A 109 2.64 -5.37 21.01
N THR A 110 3.24 -4.18 21.04
CA THR A 110 4.50 -3.93 21.73
C THR A 110 4.34 -3.34 23.14
N LYS A 111 3.13 -3.26 23.71
CA LYS A 111 2.95 -2.81 25.12
C LYS A 111 3.78 -3.59 26.14
N PRO A 112 3.99 -4.92 26.01
CA PRO A 112 4.83 -5.67 26.94
C PRO A 112 6.33 -5.35 26.87
N SER A 113 6.76 -4.62 25.84
CA SER A 113 8.16 -4.21 25.63
C SER A 113 8.68 -3.36 26.80
N GLN A 114 9.91 -3.59 27.24
CA GLN A 114 10.63 -2.71 28.16
C GLN A 114 10.84 -1.32 27.55
N HIS A 115 10.98 -1.26 26.23
CA HIS A 115 11.07 -0.02 25.48
C HIS A 115 9.69 0.33 24.90
N GLN A 116 8.91 1.13 25.64
CA GLN A 116 7.60 1.58 25.20
C GLN A 116 7.71 2.76 24.24
N HIS A 117 6.96 2.68 23.13
CA HIS A 117 6.90 3.72 22.10
C HIS A 117 5.47 4.22 21.93
N GLY A 118 5.31 5.54 21.80
CA GLY A 118 4.01 6.15 21.54
C GLY A 118 3.49 5.88 20.12
N PHE A 119 2.19 6.06 19.93
CA PHE A 119 1.49 5.85 18.65
C PHE A 119 2.20 6.53 17.46
N TRP A 120 2.60 7.80 17.59
CA TRP A 120 3.23 8.55 16.51
C TRP A 120 4.60 8.02 16.06
N LYS A 121 5.33 7.33 16.94
CA LYS A 121 6.54 6.61 16.53
C LYS A 121 6.19 5.41 15.65
N TRP A 122 5.15 4.67 16.01
CA TRP A 122 4.66 3.56 15.19
C TRP A 122 3.97 4.02 13.91
N PHE A 123 3.36 5.21 13.89
CA PHE A 123 2.90 5.85 12.66
C PHE A 123 4.06 6.13 11.71
N ALA A 124 5.13 6.75 12.21
CA ALA A 124 6.35 6.99 11.45
C ALA A 124 6.96 5.69 10.90
N ALA A 125 7.04 4.63 11.73
CA ALA A 125 7.50 3.32 11.29
C ALA A 125 6.58 2.71 10.23
N SER A 126 5.26 2.83 10.39
CA SER A 126 4.27 2.28 9.46
C SER A 126 4.32 2.99 8.09
N ALA A 127 4.61 4.29 8.06
CA ALA A 127 4.88 5.01 6.81
C ALA A 127 6.15 4.47 6.11
N VAL A 128 7.21 4.14 6.87
CA VAL A 128 8.41 3.49 6.32
C VAL A 128 8.12 2.07 5.82
N ILE A 129 7.34 1.29 6.57
CA ILE A 129 6.96 -0.09 6.22
C ILE A 129 6.18 -0.14 4.91
N THR A 130 5.29 0.83 4.68
CA THR A 130 4.44 0.91 3.48
C THR A 130 5.11 1.63 2.31
N PHE A 131 6.25 2.30 2.55
CA PHE A 131 6.99 3.06 1.53
C PHE A 131 7.36 2.29 0.26
N PRO A 132 7.63 0.97 0.27
CA PRO A 132 7.88 0.25 -0.97
C PRO A 132 6.78 0.34 -2.03
N ALA A 133 5.55 0.72 -1.66
CA ALA A 133 4.46 0.97 -2.63
C ALA A 133 4.83 1.99 -3.72
N ILE A 134 5.75 2.93 -3.45
CA ILE A 134 6.26 3.87 -4.46
C ILE A 134 6.89 3.15 -5.67
N ILE A 135 7.49 1.98 -5.44
CA ILE A 135 8.05 1.18 -6.54
C ILE A 135 6.94 0.62 -7.42
N GLY A 136 5.83 0.17 -6.82
CA GLY A 136 4.66 -0.28 -7.56
C GLY A 136 4.04 0.87 -8.35
N ASP A 137 3.91 2.06 -7.77
CA ASP A 137 3.39 3.25 -8.48
C ASP A 137 4.24 3.61 -9.70
N LEU A 138 5.57 3.57 -9.55
CA LEU A 138 6.50 3.79 -10.65
C LEU A 138 6.38 2.69 -11.72
N ALA A 139 6.23 1.43 -11.30
CA ALA A 139 6.05 0.31 -12.23
C ALA A 139 4.71 0.44 -12.99
N SER A 140 3.64 0.85 -12.31
CA SER A 140 2.33 1.11 -12.90
C SER A 140 2.42 2.22 -13.96
N TYR A 141 3.10 3.33 -13.64
CA TYR A 141 3.36 4.42 -14.57
C TYR A 141 4.13 3.94 -15.81
N VAL A 142 5.24 3.21 -15.63
CA VAL A 142 6.01 2.65 -16.74
C VAL A 142 5.18 1.68 -17.58
N SER A 143 4.36 0.83 -16.95
CA SER A 143 3.46 -0.08 -17.64
C SER A 143 2.41 0.68 -18.48
N ALA A 144 1.86 1.77 -17.96
CA ALA A 144 0.89 2.61 -18.68
C ALA A 144 1.53 3.23 -19.94
N LEU A 145 2.74 3.77 -19.82
CA LEU A 145 3.53 4.31 -20.93
C LEU A 145 3.78 3.27 -22.04
N LEU A 146 4.10 2.02 -21.66
CA LEU A 146 4.46 0.97 -22.61
C LEU A 146 3.25 0.31 -23.29
N LYS A 147 2.07 0.34 -22.68
CA LYS A 147 0.86 -0.34 -23.20
C LYS A 147 -0.05 0.56 -24.03
N HIS A 148 0.41 1.74 -24.42
CA HIS A 148 -0.30 2.66 -25.33
C HIS A 148 -1.76 2.95 -24.90
N GLY A 149 -2.02 3.06 -23.59
CA GLY A 149 -3.33 3.52 -23.10
C GLY A 149 -4.48 2.51 -23.14
N GLN A 150 -4.23 1.21 -23.35
CA GLN A 150 -5.28 0.17 -23.30
C GLN A 150 -5.08 -0.76 -22.10
N VAL A 151 -5.18 -0.19 -20.91
CA VAL A 151 -5.13 -0.93 -19.63
C VAL A 151 -6.38 -0.59 -18.86
N MET A 152 -7.09 -1.60 -18.35
CA MET A 152 -8.26 -1.37 -17.49
C MET A 152 -7.83 -0.81 -16.14
N VAL A 153 -8.66 0.06 -15.54
CA VAL A 153 -8.36 0.73 -14.27
C VAL A 153 -8.01 -0.27 -13.16
N TYR A 154 -8.77 -1.36 -13.03
CA TYR A 154 -8.55 -2.41 -12.03
C TYR A 154 -7.28 -3.26 -12.25
N ALA A 155 -6.64 -3.12 -13.41
CA ALA A 155 -5.40 -3.81 -13.78
C ALA A 155 -4.21 -2.84 -13.94
N ALA A 156 -4.43 -1.54 -13.71
CA ALA A 156 -3.43 -0.50 -13.90
C ALA A 156 -2.49 -0.40 -12.69
N ASP A 157 -3.00 -0.64 -11.47
CA ASP A 157 -2.20 -0.63 -10.25
C ASP A 157 -1.44 -1.95 -10.02
N LEU A 158 -0.12 -1.90 -10.21
CA LEU A 158 0.82 -3.00 -9.98
C LEU A 158 1.24 -3.17 -8.50
N ASN A 159 0.72 -2.35 -7.58
CA ASN A 159 0.81 -2.66 -6.16
C ASN A 159 -0.15 -3.75 -5.75
N SER A 160 -1.25 -3.94 -6.49
CA SER A 160 -2.26 -4.96 -6.22
C SER A 160 -1.93 -6.31 -6.86
N LEU A 161 -2.43 -7.39 -6.27
CA LEU A 161 -2.43 -8.71 -6.90
C LEU A 161 -3.23 -8.69 -8.22
N ASN A 162 -4.26 -7.84 -8.32
CA ASN A 162 -5.06 -7.73 -9.53
C ASN A 162 -4.30 -7.11 -10.71
N GLY A 163 -3.25 -6.33 -10.46
CA GLY A 163 -2.33 -5.88 -11.53
C GLY A 163 -1.70 -7.05 -12.30
N LEU A 164 -1.57 -8.23 -11.66
CA LEU A 164 -1.10 -9.46 -12.28
C LEU A 164 -2.24 -10.32 -12.86
N LEU A 165 -3.29 -10.54 -12.06
CA LEU A 165 -4.39 -11.46 -12.41
C LEU A 165 -5.40 -10.87 -13.41
N LYS A 166 -5.57 -9.53 -13.39
CA LYS A 166 -6.46 -8.77 -14.26
C LYS A 166 -7.91 -9.28 -14.20
N LEU A 167 -8.38 -9.61 -13.00
CA LEU A 167 -9.74 -10.08 -12.79
C LEU A 167 -10.73 -8.94 -13.08
N PRO A 168 -11.75 -9.18 -13.92
CA PRO A 168 -12.78 -8.18 -14.19
C PRO A 168 -13.63 -7.92 -12.94
N LEU A 169 -14.36 -6.79 -12.92
CA LEU A 169 -15.22 -6.39 -11.79
C LEU A 169 -16.35 -7.40 -11.51
N THR A 170 -16.75 -8.18 -12.52
CA THR A 170 -17.76 -9.24 -12.40
C THR A 170 -17.26 -10.47 -11.65
N ASN A 171 -15.96 -10.59 -11.40
CA ASN A 171 -15.39 -11.70 -10.66
C ASN A 171 -15.49 -11.45 -9.14
N GLU A 172 -15.97 -12.45 -8.38
CA GLU A 172 -16.13 -12.39 -6.93
C GLU A 172 -14.82 -12.10 -6.17
N TRP A 173 -13.68 -12.51 -6.73
CA TRP A 173 -12.35 -12.26 -6.16
C TRP A 173 -11.73 -10.93 -6.59
N SER A 174 -12.40 -10.15 -7.45
CA SER A 174 -11.84 -8.91 -8.01
C SER A 174 -11.49 -7.90 -6.93
N GLN A 175 -12.40 -7.63 -5.99
CA GLN A 175 -12.14 -6.69 -4.90
C GLN A 175 -11.02 -7.15 -3.97
N PHE A 176 -10.97 -8.47 -3.68
CA PHE A 176 -9.90 -9.07 -2.89
C PHE A 176 -8.55 -8.90 -3.58
N ALA A 177 -8.45 -9.26 -4.86
CA ALA A 177 -7.21 -9.15 -5.63
C ALA A 177 -6.75 -7.70 -5.77
N SER A 178 -7.68 -6.75 -5.94
CA SER A 178 -7.35 -5.32 -6.05
C SER A 178 -6.86 -4.75 -4.74
N SER A 179 -7.30 -5.28 -3.60
CA SER A 179 -6.87 -4.83 -2.28
C SER A 179 -5.58 -5.50 -1.81
N PHE A 180 -5.30 -6.73 -2.26
CA PHE A 180 -4.16 -7.51 -1.77
C PHE A 180 -2.83 -6.92 -2.29
N PRO A 181 -1.93 -6.42 -1.42
CA PRO A 181 -0.69 -5.82 -1.87
C PRO A 181 0.30 -6.90 -2.31
N LEU A 182 0.77 -6.80 -3.55
CA LEU A 182 1.80 -7.68 -4.09
C LEU A 182 3.11 -7.59 -3.28
N LEU A 183 3.39 -6.42 -2.71
CA LEU A 183 4.57 -6.16 -1.87
C LEU A 183 4.42 -6.62 -0.42
N LEU A 184 3.36 -7.37 -0.08
CA LEU A 184 3.09 -7.85 1.28
C LEU A 184 4.31 -8.50 1.98
N PRO A 185 5.08 -9.41 1.34
CA PRO A 185 6.25 -10.00 1.99
C PRO A 185 7.29 -8.95 2.39
N TRP A 186 7.41 -7.87 1.61
CA TRP A 186 8.31 -6.76 1.90
C TRP A 186 7.82 -5.97 3.12
N TYR A 187 6.52 -5.69 3.20
CA TYR A 187 5.95 -5.00 4.37
C TYR A 187 6.15 -5.80 5.65
N ILE A 188 6.00 -7.13 5.60
CA ILE A 188 6.29 -8.00 6.75
C ILE A 188 7.77 -7.94 7.13
N ALA A 189 8.68 -7.99 6.15
CA ALA A 189 10.11 -7.90 6.41
C ALA A 189 10.52 -6.55 7.04
N LEU A 190 9.93 -5.44 6.61
CA LEU A 190 10.16 -4.12 7.20
C LEU A 190 9.54 -4.00 8.59
N GLY A 191 8.34 -4.55 8.81
CA GLY A 191 7.74 -4.63 10.14
C GLY A 191 8.64 -5.41 11.10
N TYR A 192 9.17 -6.55 10.63
CA TYR A 192 10.09 -7.38 11.40
C TYR A 192 11.36 -6.60 11.77
N ALA A 193 11.94 -5.87 10.82
CA ALA A 193 13.09 -5.01 11.06
C ALA A 193 12.76 -3.88 12.06
N ALA A 194 11.58 -3.26 11.98
CA ALA A 194 11.15 -2.22 12.91
C ALA A 194 11.04 -2.76 14.34
N VAL A 195 10.26 -3.82 14.54
CA VAL A 195 10.05 -4.43 15.85
C VAL A 195 11.37 -4.93 16.43
N GLY A 196 12.15 -5.68 15.66
CA GLY A 196 13.44 -6.21 16.11
C GLY A 196 14.52 -5.16 16.37
N THR A 197 14.38 -3.94 15.84
CA THR A 197 15.31 -2.83 16.13
C THR A 197 14.85 -2.02 17.35
N TRP A 198 13.55 -1.95 17.62
CA TRP A 198 12.97 -1.02 18.60
C TRP A 198 12.58 -1.67 19.92
N THR A 199 12.44 -2.99 19.95
CA THR A 199 12.07 -3.75 21.14
C THR A 199 13.09 -4.86 21.41
N GLU A 200 13.05 -5.39 22.62
CA GLU A 200 13.88 -6.51 23.07
C GLU A 200 13.30 -7.89 22.71
N PHE A 201 12.21 -7.92 21.92
CA PHE A 201 11.54 -9.17 21.56
C PHE A 201 12.44 -10.09 20.74
N GLU A 202 12.30 -11.39 20.97
CA GLU A 202 13.01 -12.39 20.20
C GLU A 202 12.51 -12.43 18.74
N ARG A 203 13.31 -13.03 17.86
CA ARG A 203 13.03 -13.04 16.41
C ARG A 203 11.66 -13.65 16.06
N GLY A 204 11.25 -14.71 16.77
CA GLY A 204 9.95 -15.34 16.55
C GLY A 204 8.79 -14.40 16.87
N GLN A 205 8.83 -13.75 18.04
CA GLN A 205 7.83 -12.77 18.45
C GLN A 205 7.76 -11.59 17.50
N ALA A 206 8.91 -11.02 17.12
CA ALA A 206 8.97 -9.91 16.17
C ALA A 206 8.36 -10.27 14.81
N LEU A 207 8.62 -11.49 14.31
CA LEU A 207 8.05 -11.97 13.06
C LEU A 207 6.53 -12.13 13.16
N VAL A 208 6.03 -12.75 14.23
CA VAL A 208 4.58 -12.93 14.45
C VAL A 208 3.89 -11.58 14.53
N ILE A 209 4.40 -10.65 15.35
CA ILE A 209 3.82 -9.30 15.48
C ILE A 209 3.77 -8.59 14.11
N SER A 210 4.78 -8.79 13.27
CA SER A 210 4.88 -8.10 11.98
C SER A 210 4.02 -8.73 10.89
N ALA A 211 3.82 -10.05 10.92
CA ALA A 211 3.05 -10.78 9.91
C ALA A 211 1.56 -10.84 10.22
N LEU A 212 1.20 -10.93 11.51
CA LEU A 212 -0.17 -11.18 11.96
C LEU A 212 -1.22 -10.20 11.42
N PRO A 213 -1.06 -8.86 11.42
CA PRO A 213 -2.12 -7.96 10.97
C PRO A 213 -2.47 -8.18 9.49
N TRP A 214 -1.46 -8.51 8.68
CA TRP A 214 -1.62 -8.77 7.25
C TRP A 214 -2.25 -10.13 6.98
N LEU A 215 -1.66 -11.18 7.53
CA LEU A 215 -2.10 -12.55 7.29
C LEU A 215 -3.50 -12.76 7.86
N ALA A 216 -3.79 -12.26 9.06
CA ALA A 216 -5.12 -12.39 9.64
C ALA A 216 -6.18 -11.71 8.75
N TYR A 217 -5.94 -10.47 8.34
CA TYR A 217 -6.89 -9.72 7.51
C TYR A 217 -7.18 -10.45 6.18
N TYR A 218 -6.14 -10.78 5.41
CA TYR A 218 -6.33 -11.40 4.10
C TYR A 218 -6.79 -12.85 4.17
N LEU A 219 -6.38 -13.63 5.18
CA LEU A 219 -6.90 -14.99 5.36
C LEU A 219 -8.38 -14.97 5.74
N ILE A 220 -8.81 -14.08 6.64
CA ILE A 220 -10.22 -13.97 7.03
C ILE A 220 -11.06 -13.57 5.82
N TRP A 221 -10.62 -12.59 5.01
CA TRP A 221 -11.36 -12.20 3.81
C TRP A 221 -11.37 -13.30 2.74
N ALA A 222 -10.24 -13.98 2.49
CA ALA A 222 -10.21 -15.10 1.56
C ALA A 222 -11.14 -16.24 2.00
N LEU A 223 -11.20 -16.56 3.30
CA LEU A 223 -12.14 -17.54 3.84
C LEU A 223 -13.59 -17.09 3.70
N TYR A 224 -13.87 -15.80 3.89
CA TYR A 224 -15.21 -15.25 3.68
C TYR A 224 -15.67 -15.49 2.23
N ASN A 225 -14.85 -15.14 1.23
CA ASN A 225 -15.16 -15.36 -0.19
C ASN A 225 -15.27 -16.85 -0.59
N LEU A 226 -14.66 -17.77 0.18
CA LEU A 226 -14.77 -19.21 -0.10
C LEU A 226 -16.05 -19.82 0.47
N ILE A 227 -16.62 -19.21 1.51
CA ILE A 227 -17.77 -19.75 2.25
C ILE A 227 -19.08 -19.09 1.80
N PHE A 228 -19.04 -17.80 1.48
CA PHE A 228 -20.19 -16.97 1.13
C PHE A 228 -20.06 -16.43 -0.29
#